data_AF-A0A7W1K2G6-F1
#
_entry.id   AF-A0A7W1K2G6-F1
#
_cell.length_a   1.000
_cell.length_b   1.000
_cell.length_c   1.000
_cell.angle_alpha   90.00
_cell.angle_beta   90.00
_cell.angle_gamma   90.00
#
_symmetry.space_group_name_H-M   'P 1'
#
loop_
_entity.id
_entity.type
_entity.pdbx_description
1 polymer ?
#
loop_
_entity_poly.entity_id
_entity_poly.type
_entity_poly.pdbx_seq_one_letter_code
_entity_poly.pdbx_strand_id
1 'polypeptide(L)' 'CPPLFEGNAYESKDAERVPPSLHEAIAEMERSEVMPEAFGDFVYGHLLNMARQEQIIFDNQTVTDWELIRYFERG' A
#
# COMPACT_ATOMS: atom_id res chain seq x y z
N CYS A 1 0.04 -22.31 3.23
CA CYS A 1 1.28 -21.57 2.91
C CYS A 1 1.67 -21.87 1.47
N PRO A 2 2.02 -20.86 0.66
CA PRO A 2 2.62 -21.10 -0.66
C PRO A 2 3.97 -21.84 -0.51
N PRO A 3 4.47 -22.49 -1.57
CA PRO A 3 5.77 -23.15 -1.55
C PRO A 3 6.90 -22.14 -1.29
N LEU A 4 8.02 -22.62 -0.75
CA LEU A 4 9.22 -21.80 -0.56
C LEU A 4 9.68 -21.26 -1.92
N PHE A 5 9.92 -19.96 -1.99
CA PHE A 5 10.55 -19.36 -3.16
C PHE A 5 12.07 -19.63 -3.12
N GLU A 6 12.61 -20.20 -4.19
CA GLU A 6 14.05 -20.46 -4.34
C GLU A 6 14.64 -19.59 -5.46
N GLY A 7 15.78 -18.94 -5.20
CA GLY A 7 16.50 -18.11 -6.19
C GLY A 7 16.38 -16.59 -5.95
N ASN A 8 16.79 -15.78 -6.95
CA ASN A 8 16.78 -14.32 -6.87
C ASN A 8 15.40 -13.74 -7.28
N ALA A 9 14.63 -13.27 -6.31
CA ALA A 9 13.30 -12.71 -6.55
C ALA A 9 13.30 -11.47 -7.47
N TYR A 10 14.39 -10.69 -7.54
CA TYR A 10 14.48 -9.52 -8.43
C TYR A 10 14.54 -9.88 -9.91
N GLU A 11 14.99 -11.09 -10.24
CA GLU A 11 15.05 -11.60 -11.62
C GLU A 11 13.76 -12.35 -12.02
N SER A 12 12.89 -12.62 -11.05
CA SER A 12 11.65 -13.35 -11.28
C SER A 12 10.61 -12.47 -11.95
N LYS A 13 10.08 -12.95 -13.09
CA LYS A 13 8.97 -12.31 -13.79
C LYS A 13 7.60 -12.82 -13.31
N ASP A 14 7.58 -13.99 -12.69
CA ASP A 14 6.37 -14.74 -12.37
C ASP A 14 6.12 -14.83 -10.85
N ALA A 15 6.99 -14.23 -10.03
CA ALA A 15 6.77 -14.17 -8.59
C ALA A 15 5.52 -13.35 -8.26
N GLU A 16 4.67 -13.89 -7.37
CA GLU A 16 3.56 -13.15 -6.80
C GLU A 16 4.09 -11.91 -6.08
N ARG A 17 3.44 -10.77 -6.33
CA ARG A 17 3.87 -9.47 -5.82
C ARG A 17 2.91 -9.02 -4.74
N VAL A 18 3.48 -8.49 -3.67
CA VAL A 18 2.70 -7.68 -2.72
C VAL A 18 2.15 -6.44 -3.43
N PRO A 19 1.05 -5.86 -2.93
CA PRO A 19 0.53 -4.59 -3.42
C PRO A 19 1.65 -3.53 -3.53
N PRO A 20 1.85 -2.90 -4.69
CA PRO A 20 2.93 -1.95 -4.91
C PRO A 20 2.61 -0.54 -4.38
N SER A 21 1.36 -0.30 -3.98
CA SER A 21 0.87 1.00 -3.52
C SER A 21 0.04 0.85 -2.24
N LEU A 22 -0.03 1.93 -1.47
CA LEU A 22 -0.86 1.97 -0.27
C LEU A 22 -2.36 1.89 -0.64
N HIS A 23 -2.80 2.44 -1.78
CA HIS A 23 -4.16 2.25 -2.30
C HIS A 23 -4.53 0.78 -2.46
N GLU A 24 -3.68 0.01 -3.13
CA GLU A 24 -3.93 -1.41 -3.36
C GLU A 24 -3.88 -2.21 -2.06
N ALA A 25 -2.93 -1.88 -1.16
CA ALA A 25 -2.85 -2.50 0.15
C ALA A 25 -4.10 -2.24 1.01
N ILE A 26 -4.64 -1.01 1.00
CA ILE A 26 -5.90 -0.67 1.68
C ILE A 26 -7.06 -1.47 1.09
N ALA A 27 -7.11 -1.60 -0.24
CA ALA A 27 -8.17 -2.34 -0.91
C ALA A 27 -8.10 -3.85 -0.58
N GLU A 28 -6.91 -4.44 -0.49
CA GLU A 28 -6.73 -5.83 -0.04
C GLU A 28 -7.07 -6.00 1.45
N MET A 29 -6.67 -5.04 2.28
CA MET A 29 -7.00 -5.05 3.71
C MET A 29 -8.52 -5.02 3.93
N GLU A 30 -9.25 -4.19 3.19
CA GLU A 30 -10.72 -4.11 3.27
C GLU A 30 -11.43 -5.41 2.87
N ARG A 31 -10.86 -6.16 1.91
CA ARG A 31 -11.40 -7.45 1.47
C ARG A 31 -10.98 -8.62 2.35
N SER A 32 -10.07 -8.42 3.29
CA SER A 32 -9.51 -9.50 4.09
C SER A 32 -10.46 -9.95 5.19
N GLU A 33 -10.82 -11.23 5.17
CA GLU A 33 -11.58 -11.87 6.26
C GLU A 33 -10.69 -12.17 7.48
N VAL A 34 -9.37 -12.26 7.30
CA VAL A 34 -8.41 -12.63 8.35
C VAL A 34 -8.07 -11.45 9.26
N MET A 35 -8.10 -10.22 8.73
CA MET A 35 -7.67 -9.03 9.48
C MET A 35 -8.57 -8.71 10.68
N PRO A 36 -9.92 -8.74 10.59
CA PRO A 36 -10.78 -8.58 11.77
C PRO A 36 -10.56 -9.67 12.82
N GLU A 37 -10.35 -10.92 12.41
CA GLU A 37 -10.11 -12.04 13.34
C GLU A 37 -8.78 -11.90 14.09
N ALA A 38 -7.73 -11.46 13.40
CA ALA A 38 -6.39 -11.33 13.96
C ALA A 38 -6.23 -10.11 14.88
N PHE A 39 -6.85 -8.98 14.51
CA PHE A 39 -6.67 -7.70 15.21
C PHE A 39 -7.85 -7.30 16.11
N GLY A 40 -9.03 -7.89 15.90
CA GLY A 40 -10.28 -7.47 16.49
C GLY A 40 -10.89 -6.24 15.80
N ASP A 41 -12.22 -6.17 15.76
CA ASP A 41 -12.99 -5.18 15.00
C ASP A 41 -12.59 -3.73 15.29
N PHE A 42 -12.33 -3.41 16.57
CA PHE A 42 -11.97 -2.04 16.97
C PHE A 42 -10.64 -1.59 16.38
N VAL A 43 -9.60 -2.41 16.51
CA VAL A 43 -8.26 -2.08 16.01
C VAL A 43 -8.23 -2.10 14.50
N TYR A 44 -8.83 -3.13 13.89
CA TYR A 44 -8.95 -3.24 12.44
C TYR A 44 -9.65 -2.02 11.85
N GLY A 45 -10.82 -1.64 12.39
CA GLY A 45 -11.58 -0.50 11.92
C GLY A 45 -10.82 0.82 12.08
N HIS A 46 -10.10 0.99 13.19
CA HIS A 46 -9.26 2.17 13.41
C HIS A 46 -8.12 2.28 12.39
N LEU A 47 -7.39 1.19 12.16
CA LEU A 47 -6.27 1.14 11.20
C LEU A 47 -6.74 1.35 9.77
N LEU A 48 -7.83 0.70 9.36
CA LEU A 48 -8.37 0.87 8.01
C LEU A 48 -8.82 2.31 7.77
N ASN A 49 -9.48 2.93 8.75
CA ASN A 49 -9.88 4.33 8.66
C ASN A 49 -8.66 5.27 8.60
N MET A 50 -7.65 5.05 9.46
CA MET A 50 -6.43 5.85 9.48
C MET A 50 -5.71 5.78 8.13
N ALA A 51 -5.50 4.58 7.59
CA ALA A 51 -4.82 4.38 6.31
C ALA A 51 -5.52 5.12 5.16
N ARG A 52 -6.87 5.12 5.14
CA ARG A 52 -7.64 5.89 4.15
C ARG A 52 -7.43 7.39 4.26
N GLN A 53 -7.39 7.92 5.49
CA GLN A 53 -7.16 9.35 5.71
C GLN A 53 -5.76 9.76 5.28
N GLU A 54 -4.75 8.97 5.63
CA GLU A 54 -3.36 9.20 5.20
C GLU A 54 -3.25 9.22 3.68
N GLN A 55 -3.89 8.26 3.00
CA GLN A 55 -3.91 8.21 1.54
C GLN A 55 -4.53 9.46 0.92
N ILE A 56 -5.68 9.91 1.44
CA ILE A 56 -6.37 11.11 0.95
C ILE A 56 -5.51 12.36 1.13
N ILE A 57 -4.81 12.49 2.26
CA ILE A 57 -3.91 13.62 2.54
C ILE A 57 -2.74 13.60 1.56
N PHE A 58 -2.14 12.43 1.32
CA PHE A 58 -1.05 12.30 0.37
C PHE A 58 -1.51 12.71 -1.04
N ASP A 59 -2.61 12.16 -1.52
CA ASP A 59 -3.10 12.38 -2.88
C ASP A 59 -3.51 13.83 -3.15
N ASN A 60 -4.11 14.51 -2.17
CA ASN A 60 -4.76 15.79 -2.40
C ASN A 60 -4.01 16.99 -1.83
N GLN A 61 -3.12 16.79 -0.86
CA GLN A 61 -2.53 17.88 -0.08
C GLN A 61 -1.01 17.86 -0.04
N THR A 62 -0.38 16.83 -0.62
CA THR A 62 1.07 16.68 -0.63
C THR A 62 1.61 16.96 -2.02
N VAL A 63 2.61 17.83 -2.12
CA VAL A 63 3.41 18.02 -3.33
C VAL A 63 4.83 17.60 -2.99
N THR A 64 5.37 16.68 -3.77
CA THR A 64 6.71 16.13 -3.56
C THR A 64 7.77 16.98 -4.25
N ASP A 65 9.00 16.93 -3.73
CA ASP A 65 10.16 17.61 -4.36
C ASP A 65 10.38 17.14 -5.80
N TRP A 66 10.14 15.84 -6.08
CA TRP A 66 10.24 15.32 -7.44
C TRP A 66 9.24 16.00 -8.38
N GLU A 67 8.00 16.21 -7.95
CA GLU A 67 6.98 16.90 -8.73
C GLU A 67 7.33 18.38 -8.95
N LEU A 68 7.83 19.07 -7.91
CA LEU A 68 8.30 20.45 -8.02
C LEU A 68 9.42 20.58 -9.05
N ILE A 69 10.47 19.76 -8.92
CA ILE A 69 11.63 19.77 -9.82
C ILE A 69 11.22 19.42 -11.25
N ARG A 70 10.29 18.48 -11.42
CA ARG A 70 9.88 17.98 -12.75
C ARG A 70 8.99 18.98 -13.47
N TYR A 71 8.04 19.61 -12.78
CA TYR A 71 6.94 20.35 -13.40
C TYR A 71 6.95 21.86 -13.14
N PHE A 72 7.65 22.34 -12.10
CA PHE A 72 7.65 23.77 -11.73
C PHE A 72 9.00 24.44 -11.94
N GLU A 73 10.11 23.84 -11.50
CA GLU A 73 11.42 24.51 -11.44
C GLU A 73 12.27 24.40 -12.71
N ARG A 74 11.79 23.69 -13.74
CA ARG A 74 12.46 23.55 -15.05
C ARG A 74 12.09 24.66 -16.06
N GLY A 75 11.40 25.70 -15.61
CA GLY A 75 11.06 26.90 -16.38
C GLY A 75 12.12 28.00 -16.27
#